data_AF-A0A8J6S9D3-F1
#
_entry.id   AF-A0A8J6S9D3-F1
#
_cell.length_a   1.000
_cell.length_b   1.000
_cell.length_c   1.000
_cell.angle_alpha   90.00
_cell.angle_beta   90.00
_cell.angle_gamma   90.00
#
_symmetry.space_group_name_H-M   'P 1'
#
loop_
_entity.id
_entity.type
_entity.pdbx_description
1 polymer ?
#
loop_
_entity_poly.entity_id
_entity_poly.type
_entity_poly.pdbx_seq_one_letter_code
_entity_poly.pdbx_strand_id
1 'polypeptide(L)'
;MNTLLITGSDTDAGKTVLTTALAAYWQTYYSAKSLGIMKPIQSGTGDRELYNQLFSLNQSLDEINPLYFQAPLAPPIAADREGKNIDLGKAWQAFQNLQRSRDFLLVEALGGLGSPVTYELTVADLARDWGLPTVLVVPVRLGAIAQAVANVALARQSGVKLKGIVLNCTQPRSDQEIADLTPIDLIQSLTNTPVFGIIPHLADATDLAKLTQVASQLDIERILDFKF
;
A
#
# COMPACT_ATOMS: atom_id res chain seq x y z
N MET A 1 -7.53 -13.38 8.24
CA MET A 1 -6.48 -12.46 8.73
C MET A 1 -6.96 -11.08 8.33
N ASN A 2 -7.30 -10.20 9.27
CA ASN A 2 -7.96 -8.92 8.97
C ASN A 2 -6.91 -7.84 8.66
N THR A 3 -6.07 -8.13 7.68
CA THR A 3 -4.90 -7.32 7.37
C THR A 3 -4.72 -7.29 5.86
N LEU A 4 -4.41 -6.11 5.33
CA LEU A 4 -4.12 -5.91 3.92
C LEU A 4 -2.84 -5.10 3.76
N LEU A 5 -1.87 -5.65 3.04
CA LEU A 5 -0.67 -4.92 2.62
C LEU A 5 -0.94 -4.19 1.31
N ILE A 6 -0.62 -2.90 1.28
CA ILE A 6 -0.58 -2.07 0.07
C ILE A 6 0.89 -1.85 -0.29
N THR A 7 1.27 -2.32 -1.49
CA THR A 7 2.59 -2.06 -2.07
C THR A 7 2.43 -1.45 -3.46
N GLY A 8 3.51 -0.96 -4.04
CA GLY A 8 3.53 -0.30 -5.35
C GLY A 8 4.30 -1.12 -6.37
N SER A 9 4.17 -0.76 -7.65
CA SER A 9 5.13 -1.18 -8.67
C SER A 9 6.42 -0.34 -8.65
N ASP A 10 6.39 0.79 -7.93
CA ASP A 10 7.43 1.79 -7.85
C ASP A 10 7.23 2.71 -6.63
N THR A 11 8.19 3.60 -6.39
CA THR A 11 7.98 4.80 -5.57
C THR A 11 6.94 5.71 -6.26
N ASP A 12 6.12 6.40 -5.48
CA ASP A 12 5.04 7.30 -5.97
C ASP A 12 3.97 6.65 -6.87
N ALA A 13 3.84 5.32 -6.85
CA ALA A 13 2.76 4.61 -7.55
C ALA A 13 1.34 5.02 -7.09
N GLY A 14 1.21 5.64 -5.90
CA GLY A 14 -0.07 6.00 -5.30
C GLY A 14 -0.55 5.07 -4.18
N LYS A 15 0.37 4.35 -3.52
CA LYS A 15 0.07 3.51 -2.35
C LYS A 15 -0.71 4.29 -1.30
N THR A 16 -0.20 5.47 -0.93
CA THR A 16 -0.80 6.36 0.06
C THR A 16 -2.24 6.71 -0.29
N VAL A 17 -2.52 7.01 -1.56
CA VAL A 17 -3.88 7.32 -2.02
C VAL A 17 -4.83 6.14 -1.85
N LEU A 18 -4.39 4.92 -2.20
CA LEU A 18 -5.20 3.73 -1.97
C LEU A 18 -5.38 3.46 -0.47
N THR A 19 -4.31 3.58 0.33
CA THR A 19 -4.35 3.38 1.78
C THR A 19 -5.33 4.34 2.44
N THR A 20 -5.28 5.65 2.12
CA THR A 20 -6.22 6.63 2.66
C THR A 20 -7.64 6.44 2.15
N ALA A 21 -7.83 6.04 0.88
CA ALA A 21 -9.16 5.74 0.33
C ALA A 21 -9.83 4.57 1.04
N LEU A 22 -9.11 3.46 1.24
CA LEU A 22 -9.62 2.30 1.98
C LEU A 22 -9.88 2.63 3.45
N ALA A 23 -9.03 3.45 4.08
CA ALA A 23 -9.22 3.91 5.45
C ALA A 23 -10.48 4.78 5.60
N ALA A 24 -10.68 5.75 4.70
CA ALA A 24 -11.85 6.63 4.69
C ALA A 24 -13.14 5.83 4.45
N TYR A 25 -13.12 4.89 3.50
CA TYR A 25 -14.21 3.96 3.24
C TYR A 25 -14.54 3.12 4.48
N TRP A 26 -13.52 2.56 5.13
CA TRP A 26 -13.71 1.74 6.33
C TRP A 26 -14.35 2.55 7.46
N GLN A 27 -13.86 3.75 7.75
CA GLN A 27 -14.44 4.60 8.79
C GLN A 27 -15.88 5.03 8.48
N THR A 28 -16.21 5.20 7.19
CA THR A 28 -17.56 5.59 6.76
C THR A 28 -18.55 4.45 6.92
N TYR A 29 -18.21 3.26 6.41
CA TYR A 29 -19.16 2.14 6.29
C TYR A 29 -19.04 1.09 7.41
N TYR A 30 -17.96 1.10 8.17
CA TYR A 30 -17.71 0.19 9.30
C TYR A 30 -17.28 0.96 10.56
N SER A 31 -17.88 2.12 10.82
CA SER A 31 -17.54 3.04 11.92
C SER A 31 -17.54 2.39 13.32
N ALA A 32 -18.29 1.30 13.52
CA ALA A 32 -18.30 0.54 14.77
C ALA A 32 -17.10 -0.41 14.94
N LYS A 33 -16.28 -0.61 13.89
CA LYS A 33 -15.11 -1.48 13.88
C LYS A 33 -13.83 -0.66 13.87
N SER A 34 -12.91 -1.02 14.74
CA SER A 34 -11.62 -0.35 14.90
C SER A 34 -10.71 -0.55 13.68
N LEU A 35 -10.17 0.56 13.18
CA LEU A 35 -9.17 0.59 12.11
C LEU A 35 -7.78 0.82 12.70
N GLY A 36 -6.77 0.15 12.14
CA GLY A 36 -5.37 0.52 12.27
C GLY A 36 -4.73 0.80 10.93
N ILE A 37 -3.75 1.71 10.91
CA ILE A 37 -2.85 1.94 9.78
C ILE A 37 -1.41 1.78 10.26
N MET A 38 -0.59 1.08 9.49
CA MET A 38 0.83 0.91 9.77
C MET A 38 1.66 1.08 8.51
N LYS A 39 2.70 1.89 8.56
CA LYS A 39 3.79 1.92 7.60
C LYS A 39 5.05 1.38 8.29
N PRO A 40 5.44 0.11 8.12
CA PRO A 40 6.46 -0.51 8.95
C PRO A 40 7.79 0.24 8.92
N ILE A 41 8.14 0.79 7.77
CA ILE A 41 9.39 1.52 7.53
C ILE A 41 9.08 2.76 6.69
N GLN A 42 9.61 3.91 7.12
CA GLN A 42 9.53 5.17 6.39
C GLN A 42 10.89 5.89 6.44
N SER A 43 11.27 6.46 5.31
CA SER A 43 12.47 7.27 5.15
C SER A 43 12.06 8.63 4.58
N GLY A 44 12.33 9.70 5.31
CA GLY A 44 11.80 11.04 5.05
C GLY A 44 10.41 11.26 5.67
N THR A 45 9.92 12.50 5.61
CA THR A 45 8.59 12.89 6.09
C THR A 45 7.52 12.60 5.04
N GLY A 46 6.30 12.27 5.46
CA GLY A 46 5.20 12.01 4.52
C GLY A 46 4.03 11.26 5.15
N ASP A 47 4.01 9.95 4.95
CA ASP A 47 2.78 9.17 5.13
C ASP A 47 2.37 9.01 6.59
N ARG A 48 3.30 8.76 7.53
CA ARG A 48 2.95 8.65 8.96
C ARG A 48 2.32 9.93 9.50
N GLU A 49 2.82 11.10 9.08
CA GLU A 49 2.29 12.40 9.48
C GLU A 49 0.89 12.60 8.87
N LEU A 50 0.74 12.27 7.59
CA LEU A 50 -0.53 12.33 6.88
C LEU A 50 -1.59 11.45 7.55
N TYR A 51 -1.27 10.19 7.88
CA TYR A 51 -2.22 9.28 8.53
C TYR A 51 -2.66 9.79 9.89
N ASN A 52 -1.72 10.29 10.70
CA ASN A 52 -2.02 10.85 12.01
C ASN A 52 -2.86 12.13 11.92
N GLN A 53 -2.70 12.92 10.86
CA GLN A 53 -3.50 14.12 10.63
C GLN A 53 -4.90 13.80 10.12
N LEU A 54 -5.03 12.87 9.17
CA LEU A 54 -6.31 12.56 8.51
C LEU A 54 -7.22 11.67 9.33
N PHE A 55 -6.66 10.79 10.16
CA PHE A 55 -7.43 9.76 10.84
C PHE A 55 -7.18 9.75 12.36
N SER A 56 -8.28 9.81 13.12
CA SER A 56 -8.26 9.60 14.57
C SER A 56 -8.18 8.11 14.91
N LEU A 57 -7.00 7.51 14.72
CA LEU A 57 -6.79 6.05 14.86
C LEU A 57 -6.61 5.57 16.32
N ASN A 58 -6.47 6.47 17.29
CA ASN A 58 -5.99 6.13 18.64
C ASN A 58 -4.69 5.29 18.55
N GLN A 59 -3.75 5.72 17.72
CA GLN A 59 -2.41 5.15 17.55
C GLN A 59 -1.39 6.26 17.77
N SER A 60 -0.27 5.92 18.42
CA SER A 60 0.92 6.77 18.44
C SER A 60 1.62 6.77 17.09
N LEU A 61 2.45 7.79 16.82
CA LEU A 61 3.28 7.82 15.61
C LEU A 61 4.23 6.63 15.51
N ASP A 62 4.70 6.09 16.64
CA ASP A 62 5.58 4.92 16.68
C ASP A 62 4.82 3.61 16.37
N GLU A 63 3.51 3.55 16.65
CA GLU A 63 2.66 2.44 16.20
C GLU A 63 2.34 2.55 14.71
N ILE A 64 2.09 3.77 14.21
CA ILE A 64 1.89 3.99 12.77
C ILE A 64 3.18 3.66 12.02
N ASN A 65 4.34 4.12 12.48
CA ASN A 65 5.62 3.90 11.82
C ASN A 65 6.74 3.58 12.85
N PRO A 66 6.97 2.29 13.16
CA PRO A 66 7.92 1.89 14.19
C PRO A 66 9.38 2.09 13.79
N LEU A 67 9.68 2.07 12.49
CA LEU A 67 11.02 2.29 11.94
C LEU A 67 11.00 3.55 11.06
N TYR A 68 11.47 4.65 11.64
CA TYR A 68 11.51 5.96 11.00
C TYR A 68 12.95 6.45 10.82
N PHE A 69 13.26 6.88 9.60
CA PHE A 69 14.52 7.52 9.21
C PHE A 69 14.23 8.91 8.65
N GLN A 70 15.03 9.90 9.01
CA GLN A 70 14.93 11.27 8.50
C GLN A 70 15.43 11.40 7.06
N ALA A 71 16.46 10.66 6.68
CA ALA A 71 17.06 10.72 5.35
C ALA A 71 16.10 10.11 4.31
N PRO A 72 15.74 10.84 3.24
CA PRO A 72 14.83 10.35 2.19
C PRO A 72 15.60 9.43 1.21
N LEU A 73 16.11 8.32 1.72
CA LEU A 73 16.89 7.32 1.01
C LEU A 73 16.28 5.94 1.21
N ALA A 74 16.77 4.95 0.46
CA ALA A 74 16.46 3.55 0.76
C ALA A 74 16.79 3.23 2.23
N PRO A 75 15.94 2.46 2.94
CA PRO A 75 16.09 2.19 4.37
C PRO A 75 17.51 1.81 4.83
N PRO A 76 18.22 0.83 4.21
CA PRO A 76 19.58 0.48 4.65
C PRO A 76 20.55 1.67 4.57
N ILE A 77 20.45 2.49 3.52
CA ILE A 77 21.31 3.66 3.35
C ILE A 77 20.94 4.78 4.33
N ALA A 78 19.64 4.96 4.60
CA ALA A 78 19.15 5.94 5.57
C ALA A 78 19.59 5.57 7.00
N ALA A 79 19.50 4.29 7.35
CA ALA A 79 19.94 3.75 8.63
C ALA A 79 21.44 3.97 8.85
N ASP A 80 22.28 3.62 7.87
CA ASP A 80 23.73 3.83 7.94
C ASP A 80 24.08 5.31 8.09
N ARG A 81 23.45 6.19 7.31
CA ARG A 81 23.66 7.65 7.39
C ARG A 81 23.32 8.21 8.77
N GLU A 82 22.31 7.65 9.43
CA GLU A 82 21.84 8.09 10.74
C GLU A 82 22.49 7.35 11.91
N GLY A 83 23.38 6.39 11.64
CA GLY A 83 23.97 5.54 12.68
C GLY A 83 22.94 4.69 13.42
N LYS A 84 21.87 4.29 12.74
CA LYS A 84 20.75 3.50 13.28
C LYS A 84 20.75 2.08 12.69
N ASN A 85 20.12 1.15 13.40
CA ASN A 85 19.88 -0.21 12.91
C ASN A 85 18.42 -0.37 12.44
N ILE A 86 18.21 -1.24 11.46
CA ILE A 86 16.87 -1.66 11.01
C ILE A 86 16.42 -2.87 11.85
N ASP A 87 15.69 -2.60 12.93
CA ASP A 87 15.15 -3.65 13.81
C ASP A 87 13.78 -4.14 13.30
N LEU A 88 13.79 -5.12 12.40
CA LEU A 88 12.56 -5.75 11.91
C LEU A 88 11.77 -6.47 13.01
N GLY A 89 12.41 -6.85 14.12
CA GLY A 89 11.75 -7.41 15.29
C GLY A 89 10.81 -6.40 15.96
N LYS A 90 11.27 -5.15 16.11
CA LYS A 90 10.43 -4.03 16.58
C LYS A 90 9.22 -3.81 15.67
N ALA A 91 9.45 -3.78 14.36
CA ALA A 91 8.36 -3.61 13.40
C ALA A 91 7.35 -4.77 13.47
N TRP A 92 7.84 -6.01 13.56
CA TRP A 92 6.98 -7.19 13.69
C TRP A 92 6.15 -7.18 14.97
N GLN A 93 6.72 -6.78 16.11
CA GLN A 93 5.98 -6.66 17.38
C GLN A 93 4.87 -5.61 17.29
N ALA A 94 5.17 -4.43 16.72
CA ALA A 94 4.16 -3.39 16.50
C ALA A 94 3.04 -3.88 15.59
N PHE A 95 3.38 -4.57 14.50
CA PHE A 95 2.42 -5.22 13.60
C PHE A 95 1.51 -6.20 14.35
N GLN A 96 2.07 -7.13 15.13
CA GLN A 96 1.28 -8.12 15.88
C GLN A 96 0.35 -7.47 16.91
N ASN A 97 0.80 -6.41 17.57
CA ASN A 97 -0.01 -5.69 18.56
C ASN A 97 -1.20 -4.97 17.90
N LEU A 98 -0.97 -4.30 16.77
CA LEU A 98 -2.05 -3.68 16.00
C LEU A 98 -3.00 -4.73 15.43
N GLN A 99 -2.48 -5.82 14.88
CA GLN A 99 -3.31 -6.88 14.32
C GLN A 99 -4.23 -7.52 15.37
N ARG A 100 -3.78 -7.67 16.62
CA ARG A 100 -4.60 -8.23 17.71
C ARG A 100 -5.62 -7.22 18.28
N SER A 101 -5.34 -5.93 18.18
CA SER A 101 -6.14 -4.87 18.82
C SER A 101 -7.11 -4.16 17.87
N ARG A 102 -7.02 -4.41 16.56
CA ARG A 102 -7.83 -3.76 15.53
C ARG A 102 -8.65 -4.76 14.74
N ASP A 103 -9.89 -4.39 14.44
CA ASP A 103 -10.78 -5.20 13.61
C ASP A 103 -10.29 -5.27 12.16
N PHE A 104 -9.60 -4.23 11.69
CA PHE A 104 -8.93 -4.21 10.39
C PHE A 104 -7.62 -3.42 10.44
N LEU A 105 -6.58 -3.94 9.81
CA LEU A 105 -5.25 -3.32 9.74
C LEU A 105 -4.83 -3.12 8.28
N LEU A 106 -4.66 -1.86 7.88
CA LEU A 106 -3.99 -1.49 6.64
C LEU A 106 -2.50 -1.38 6.90
N VAL A 107 -1.68 -2.07 6.10
CA VAL A 107 -0.22 -1.96 6.14
C VAL A 107 0.24 -1.35 4.82
N GLU A 108 0.99 -0.27 4.85
CA GLU A 108 1.61 0.30 3.66
C GLU A 108 3.10 0.00 3.62
N ALA A 109 3.56 -0.61 2.52
CA ALA A 109 4.98 -0.80 2.26
C ALA A 109 5.65 0.48 1.74
N LEU A 110 6.97 0.59 1.93
CA LEU A 110 7.77 1.52 1.14
C LEU A 110 7.90 1.04 -0.32
N GLY A 111 8.07 1.96 -1.26
CA GLY A 111 8.42 1.63 -2.66
C GLY A 111 7.53 0.56 -3.29
N GLY A 112 8.15 -0.39 -4.00
CA GLY A 112 7.48 -1.57 -4.54
C GLY A 112 8.03 -2.89 -4.01
N LEU A 113 7.58 -4.01 -4.57
CA LEU A 113 7.94 -5.35 -4.06
C LEU A 113 9.46 -5.60 -4.04
N GLY A 114 10.19 -5.08 -5.03
CA GLY A 114 11.65 -5.19 -5.10
C GLY A 114 12.42 -4.15 -4.28
N SER A 115 11.73 -3.25 -3.57
CA SER A 115 12.41 -2.21 -2.78
C SER A 115 13.13 -2.82 -1.57
N PRO A 116 14.37 -2.39 -1.27
CA PRO A 116 15.15 -2.94 -0.17
C PRO A 116 14.58 -2.49 1.17
N VAL A 117 14.36 -3.47 2.04
CA VAL A 117 14.01 -3.31 3.45
C VAL A 117 15.28 -3.35 4.31
N THR A 118 16.18 -4.28 4.01
CA THR A 118 17.57 -4.32 4.51
C THR A 118 18.53 -4.47 3.32
N TYR A 119 19.80 -4.78 3.58
CA TYR A 119 20.75 -5.16 2.52
C TYR A 119 20.44 -6.55 1.91
N GLU A 120 19.66 -7.38 2.60
CA GLU A 120 19.38 -8.77 2.25
C GLU A 120 17.90 -9.01 1.92
N LEU A 121 17.00 -8.17 2.44
CA LEU A 121 15.55 -8.37 2.35
C LEU A 121 14.89 -7.28 1.54
N THR A 122 13.86 -7.67 0.78
CA THR A 122 12.97 -6.77 0.05
C THR A 122 11.60 -6.68 0.69
N VAL A 123 10.75 -5.78 0.18
CA VAL A 123 9.33 -5.72 0.54
C VAL A 123 8.61 -7.04 0.23
N ALA A 124 8.99 -7.75 -0.85
CA ALA A 124 8.42 -9.05 -1.18
C ALA A 124 8.75 -10.10 -0.11
N ASP A 125 9.97 -10.09 0.44
CA ASP A 125 10.35 -10.97 1.54
C ASP A 125 9.53 -10.68 2.79
N LEU A 126 9.39 -9.39 3.14
CA LEU A 126 8.57 -8.97 4.28
C LEU A 126 7.10 -9.42 4.13
N ALA A 127 6.52 -9.22 2.94
CA ALA A 127 5.14 -9.61 2.64
C ALA A 127 4.93 -11.14 2.73
N ARG A 128 5.89 -11.92 2.21
CA ARG A 128 5.91 -13.39 2.32
C ARG A 128 6.02 -13.83 3.78
N ASP A 129 7.04 -13.36 4.48
CA ASP A 129 7.39 -13.82 5.82
C ASP A 129 6.30 -13.47 6.85
N TRP A 130 5.63 -12.34 6.66
CA TRP A 130 4.49 -11.92 7.50
C TRP A 130 3.17 -12.50 7.00
N GLY A 131 3.17 -13.22 5.87
CA GLY A 131 2.01 -13.91 5.32
C GLY A 131 0.87 -12.98 4.87
N LEU A 132 1.19 -11.75 4.48
CA LEU A 132 0.23 -10.67 4.26
C LEU A 132 -0.51 -10.79 2.92
N PRO A 133 -1.85 -10.81 2.91
CA PRO A 133 -2.63 -10.55 1.71
C PRO A 133 -2.24 -9.18 1.15
N THR A 134 -1.90 -9.11 -0.14
CA THR A 134 -1.24 -7.94 -0.73
C THR A 134 -2.00 -7.41 -1.94
N VAL A 135 -2.14 -6.09 -2.06
CA VAL A 135 -2.58 -5.39 -3.28
C VAL A 135 -1.42 -4.60 -3.85
N LEU A 136 -1.23 -4.72 -5.17
CA LEU A 136 -0.21 -3.99 -5.92
C LEU A 136 -0.83 -2.75 -6.56
N VAL A 137 -0.33 -1.57 -6.21
CA VAL A 137 -0.70 -0.30 -6.87
C VAL A 137 0.22 -0.05 -8.05
N VAL A 138 -0.35 0.14 -9.23
CA VAL A 138 0.39 0.45 -10.47
C VAL A 138 -0.06 1.80 -10.99
N PRO A 139 0.85 2.76 -11.22
CA PRO A 139 0.45 4.05 -11.76
C PRO A 139 0.04 3.90 -13.23
N VAL A 140 -1.01 4.59 -13.65
CA VAL A 140 -1.32 4.75 -15.06
C VAL A 140 -0.19 5.57 -15.67
N ARG A 141 0.56 5.02 -16.63
CA ARG A 141 1.62 5.70 -17.41
C ARG A 141 2.22 4.74 -18.43
N LEU A 142 3.02 5.26 -19.35
CA LEU A 142 3.81 4.41 -20.24
C LEU A 142 4.79 3.55 -19.41
N GLY A 143 4.88 2.27 -19.76
CA GLY A 143 5.68 1.26 -19.04
C GLY A 143 4.96 0.58 -17.88
N ALA A 144 3.76 1.00 -17.50
CA ALA A 144 2.99 0.42 -16.40
C ALA A 144 2.68 -1.08 -16.61
N ILE A 145 2.38 -1.50 -17.83
CA ILE A 145 2.14 -2.92 -18.15
C ILE A 145 3.37 -3.78 -17.81
N ALA A 146 4.55 -3.36 -18.26
CA ALA A 146 5.79 -4.08 -18.00
C ALA A 146 6.10 -4.11 -16.50
N GLN A 147 5.88 -3.01 -15.79
CA GLN A 147 6.04 -2.96 -14.33
C GLN A 147 5.07 -3.88 -13.60
N ALA A 148 3.80 -3.94 -14.03
CA ALA A 148 2.81 -4.86 -13.48
C ALA A 148 3.24 -6.31 -13.68
N VAL A 149 3.63 -6.69 -14.90
CA VAL A 149 4.13 -8.04 -15.22
C VAL A 149 5.33 -8.41 -14.36
N ALA A 150 6.33 -7.54 -14.26
CA ALA A 150 7.54 -7.78 -13.47
C ALA A 150 7.24 -7.93 -11.97
N ASN A 151 6.42 -7.05 -11.39
CA ASN A 151 6.07 -7.12 -9.98
C ASN A 151 5.18 -8.33 -9.65
N VAL A 152 4.26 -8.70 -10.53
CA VAL A 152 3.45 -9.92 -10.36
C VAL A 152 4.33 -11.18 -10.46
N ALA A 153 5.30 -11.22 -11.37
CA ALA A 153 6.25 -12.32 -11.47
C ALA A 153 7.09 -12.44 -10.18
N LEU A 154 7.59 -11.32 -9.66
CA LEU A 154 8.31 -11.27 -8.38
C LEU A 154 7.42 -11.73 -7.22
N ALA A 155 6.18 -11.26 -7.14
CA ALA A 155 5.24 -11.68 -6.11
C ALA A 155 5.05 -13.20 -6.11
N ARG A 156 4.87 -13.81 -7.29
CA ARG A 156 4.74 -15.27 -7.44
C ARG A 156 6.00 -16.00 -7.04
N GLN A 157 7.15 -15.57 -7.56
CA GLN A 157 8.44 -16.20 -7.27
C GLN A 157 8.76 -16.17 -5.78
N SER A 158 8.47 -15.04 -5.13
CA SER A 158 8.70 -14.84 -3.69
C SER A 158 7.56 -15.37 -2.83
N GLY A 159 6.53 -16.04 -3.37
CA GLY A 159 5.43 -16.60 -2.58
C GLY A 159 4.55 -15.56 -1.86
N VAL A 160 4.51 -14.32 -2.36
CA VAL A 160 3.63 -13.26 -1.84
C VAL A 160 2.17 -13.58 -2.17
N LYS A 161 1.28 -13.43 -1.19
CA LYS A 161 -0.17 -13.60 -1.36
C LYS A 161 -0.79 -12.40 -2.08
N LEU A 162 -0.44 -12.22 -3.35
CA LEU A 162 -0.98 -11.13 -4.15
C LEU A 162 -2.44 -11.39 -4.51
N LYS A 163 -3.33 -10.48 -4.10
CA LYS A 163 -4.77 -10.53 -4.34
C LYS A 163 -5.14 -9.97 -5.71
N GLY A 164 -4.52 -8.85 -6.09
CA GLY A 164 -4.86 -8.13 -7.30
C GLY A 164 -4.08 -6.83 -7.45
N ILE A 165 -4.45 -6.09 -8.50
CA ILE A 165 -3.84 -4.84 -8.90
C ILE A 165 -4.86 -3.71 -8.76
N VAL A 166 -4.43 -2.55 -8.29
CA VAL A 166 -5.20 -1.30 -8.41
C VAL A 166 -4.41 -0.34 -9.28
N LEU A 167 -5.05 0.19 -10.32
CA LEU A 167 -4.46 1.23 -11.15
C LEU A 167 -4.68 2.59 -10.50
N ASN A 168 -3.70 3.49 -10.59
CA ASN A 168 -3.82 4.82 -10.00
C ASN A 168 -3.39 5.92 -10.97
N CYS A 169 -4.24 6.92 -11.18
CA CYS A 169 -3.91 8.09 -11.97
C CYS A 169 -3.18 9.14 -11.12
N THR A 170 -1.85 9.16 -11.20
CA THR A 170 -1.01 10.14 -10.49
C THR A 170 -1.05 11.55 -11.09
N GLN A 171 -1.63 11.70 -12.27
CA GLN A 171 -1.84 12.97 -12.96
C GLN A 171 -3.20 12.95 -13.68
N PRO A 172 -3.81 14.11 -13.98
CA PRO A 172 -5.05 14.17 -14.74
C PRO A 172 -4.91 13.44 -16.08
N ARG A 173 -5.87 12.57 -16.41
CA ARG A 173 -5.97 11.85 -17.68
C ARG A 173 -7.42 11.65 -18.08
N SER A 174 -7.66 11.62 -19.38
CA SER A 174 -8.93 11.18 -19.95
C SER A 174 -9.07 9.66 -19.89
N ASP A 175 -10.31 9.16 -19.99
CA ASP A 175 -10.59 7.72 -20.00
C ASP A 175 -9.88 7.00 -21.16
N GLN A 176 -9.78 7.66 -22.32
CA GLN A 176 -9.06 7.12 -23.48
C GLN A 176 -7.57 6.95 -23.19
N GLU A 177 -6.92 7.96 -22.59
CA GLU A 177 -5.49 7.86 -22.22
C GLU A 177 -5.26 6.75 -21.19
N ILE A 178 -6.18 6.57 -20.23
CA ILE A 178 -6.09 5.48 -19.25
C ILE A 178 -6.19 4.12 -19.94
N ALA A 179 -7.13 3.96 -20.87
CA ALA A 179 -7.31 2.73 -21.64
C ALA A 179 -6.11 2.42 -22.54
N ASP A 180 -5.49 3.43 -23.14
CA ASP A 180 -4.33 3.27 -24.03
C ASP A 180 -3.05 2.94 -23.25
N LEU A 181 -2.84 3.57 -22.09
CA LEU A 181 -1.64 3.38 -21.27
C LEU A 181 -1.69 2.11 -20.42
N THR A 182 -2.88 1.75 -19.96
CA THR A 182 -3.12 0.63 -19.04
C THR A 182 -4.38 -0.16 -19.41
N PRO A 183 -4.42 -0.79 -20.60
CA PRO A 183 -5.53 -1.65 -20.99
C PRO A 183 -5.68 -2.79 -20.00
N ILE A 184 -6.78 -2.78 -19.23
CA ILE A 184 -7.03 -3.72 -18.13
C ILE A 184 -6.95 -5.16 -18.62
N ASP A 185 -7.61 -5.49 -19.73
CA ASP A 185 -7.65 -6.86 -20.26
C ASP A 185 -6.26 -7.39 -20.61
N LEU A 186 -5.40 -6.53 -21.16
CA LEU A 186 -4.01 -6.90 -21.48
C LEU A 186 -3.21 -7.15 -20.20
N ILE A 187 -3.34 -6.27 -19.20
CA ILE A 187 -2.67 -6.45 -17.90
C ILE A 187 -3.14 -7.75 -17.25
N GLN A 188 -4.45 -8.00 -17.19
CA GLN A 188 -4.98 -9.23 -16.59
C GLN A 188 -4.56 -10.48 -17.36
N SER A 189 -4.54 -10.44 -18.69
CA SER A 189 -4.10 -11.55 -19.54
C SER A 189 -2.63 -11.90 -19.31
N LEU A 190 -1.75 -10.89 -19.35
CA LEU A 190 -0.30 -11.09 -19.15
C LEU A 190 0.04 -11.49 -17.72
N THR A 191 -0.67 -10.93 -16.75
CA THR A 191 -0.37 -11.15 -15.34
C THR A 191 -1.13 -12.33 -14.76
N ASN A 192 -2.24 -12.79 -15.34
CA ASN A 192 -3.19 -13.72 -14.70
C ASN A 192 -3.56 -13.29 -13.27
N THR A 193 -3.77 -11.99 -13.08
CA THR A 193 -4.08 -11.34 -11.79
C THR A 193 -5.20 -10.33 -12.02
N PRO A 194 -6.25 -10.29 -11.18
CA PRO A 194 -7.35 -9.35 -11.38
C PRO A 194 -6.92 -7.90 -11.14
N VAL A 195 -7.50 -6.98 -11.91
CA VAL A 195 -7.46 -5.54 -11.63
C VAL A 195 -8.75 -5.18 -10.91
N PHE A 196 -8.64 -4.61 -9.71
CA PHE A 196 -9.79 -4.27 -8.86
C PHE A 196 -10.39 -2.90 -9.17
N GLY A 197 -9.80 -2.14 -10.10
CA GLY A 197 -10.31 -0.86 -10.54
C GLY A 197 -9.20 0.16 -10.77
N ILE A 198 -9.63 1.38 -11.09
CA ILE A 198 -8.77 2.53 -11.34
C ILE A 198 -9.16 3.63 -10.36
N ILE A 199 -8.18 4.15 -9.63
CA ILE A 199 -8.31 5.39 -8.88
C ILE A 199 -8.11 6.56 -9.85
N PRO A 200 -9.11 7.46 -10.01
CA PRO A 200 -8.95 8.66 -10.81
C PRO A 200 -7.98 9.64 -10.15
N HIS A 201 -7.49 10.62 -10.89
CA HIS A 201 -6.61 11.63 -10.34
C HIS A 201 -7.35 12.50 -9.31
N LEU A 202 -6.81 12.56 -8.09
CA LEU A 202 -7.33 13.39 -7.01
C LEU A 202 -6.48 14.64 -6.88
N ALA A 203 -7.08 15.79 -7.21
CA ALA A 203 -6.44 17.10 -7.01
C ALA A 203 -6.17 17.39 -5.53
N ASP A 204 -7.00 16.84 -4.64
CA ASP A 204 -6.81 16.87 -3.21
C ASP A 204 -7.00 15.47 -2.64
N ALA A 205 -5.89 14.83 -2.29
CA ALA A 205 -5.85 13.49 -1.70
C ALA A 205 -6.07 13.49 -0.17
N THR A 206 -6.55 14.60 0.40
CA THR A 206 -6.93 14.73 1.82
C THR A 206 -8.44 14.85 2.04
N ASP A 207 -9.22 15.04 0.97
CA ASP A 207 -10.69 15.09 1.01
C ASP A 207 -11.28 13.69 1.28
N LEU A 208 -11.63 13.42 2.54
CA LEU A 208 -12.15 12.12 2.99
C LEU A 208 -13.42 11.70 2.25
N ALA A 209 -14.30 12.64 1.85
CA ALA A 209 -15.52 12.29 1.14
C ALA A 209 -15.21 11.78 -0.27
N LYS A 210 -14.28 12.44 -0.97
CA LYS A 210 -13.79 11.98 -2.28
C LYS A 210 -13.04 10.65 -2.17
N LEU A 211 -12.19 10.51 -1.17
CA LEU A 211 -11.46 9.27 -0.90
C LEU A 211 -12.41 8.08 -0.70
N THR A 212 -13.47 8.27 0.10
CA THR A 212 -14.53 7.27 0.27
C THR A 212 -15.25 6.96 -1.04
N GLN A 213 -15.61 7.99 -1.82
CA GLN A 213 -16.28 7.81 -3.12
C GLN A 213 -15.43 6.99 -4.10
N VAL A 214 -14.13 7.29 -4.17
CA VAL A 214 -13.16 6.60 -5.03
C VAL A 214 -13.02 5.14 -4.62
N ALA A 215 -12.88 4.87 -3.32
CA ALA A 215 -12.82 3.50 -2.82
C ALA A 215 -14.08 2.72 -3.20
N SER A 216 -15.27 3.32 -3.12
CA SER A 216 -16.54 2.69 -3.52
C SER A 216 -16.63 2.31 -5.00
N GLN A 217 -15.75 2.85 -5.86
CA GLN A 217 -15.68 2.49 -7.28
C GLN A 217 -14.73 1.32 -7.55
N LEU A 218 -13.97 0.88 -6.55
CA LEU A 218 -13.14 -0.31 -6.62
C LEU A 218 -13.95 -1.56 -6.27
N ASP A 219 -13.42 -2.73 -6.63
CA ASP A 219 -13.93 -4.03 -6.21
C ASP A 219 -13.57 -4.31 -4.73
N ILE A 220 -14.23 -3.56 -3.84
CA ILE A 220 -13.94 -3.54 -2.40
C ILE A 220 -14.16 -4.91 -1.75
N GLU A 221 -15.16 -5.66 -2.19
CA GLU A 221 -15.45 -7.00 -1.66
C GLU A 221 -14.25 -7.93 -1.85
N ARG A 222 -13.64 -7.92 -3.04
CA ARG A 222 -12.43 -8.70 -3.31
C ARG A 222 -11.18 -8.10 -2.69
N ILE A 223 -11.11 -6.79 -2.50
CA ILE A 223 -9.98 -6.15 -1.82
C ILE A 223 -9.95 -6.51 -0.34
N LEU A 224 -11.09 -6.48 0.36
CA LEU A 224 -11.13 -6.63 1.81
C LEU A 224 -11.41 -8.07 2.30
N ASP A 225 -11.92 -8.97 1.46
CA ASP A 225 -12.33 -10.35 1.81
C ASP A 225 -13.28 -10.44 3.03
N PHE A 226 -13.98 -9.35 3.41
CA PHE A 226 -14.98 -9.43 4.46
C PHE A 226 -16.21 -10.15 3.93
N LYS A 227 -16.43 -11.37 4.42
CA LYS A 227 -17.77 -11.97 4.40
C LYS A 227 -18.58 -11.25 5.47
N PHE A 228 -19.65 -10.56 5.03
CA PHE A 228 -20.65 -9.96 5.90
C PHE A 228 -21.38 -11.02 6.73
#